data_AF-A0A0G0Z840-F1
#
_entry.id   AF-A0A0G0Z840-F1
#
_cell.length_a   1.000
_cell.length_b   1.000
_cell.length_c   1.000
_cell.angle_alpha   90.00
_cell.angle_beta   90.00
_cell.angle_gamma   90.00
#
_symmetry.space_group_name_H-M   'P 1'
#
loop_
_entity.id
_entity.type
_entity.pdbx_description
1 polymer ?
#
loop_
_entity_poly.entity_id
_entity_poly.type
_entity_poly.pdbx_seq_one_letter_code
_entity_poly.pdbx_strand_id
1 'polypeptide(L)'
;MKFAHILKYFVIWQLALLLIASLSAKLLPLRGTFVGEGTAVYNTNPLLYRTFVGEGTAVYNTNPLLYSRANFDGFHYVRIAQRGYGYAQEAFFPLYPNLIRFFTTYLKNYVVSGLLISNLSFLVSLMFLVRIIKLDFSYLKAPAVIAILLLFPTSLYFGSVYTESLFLALVTGSFYFARTKKWWLAGILGALASYTRFVGIFLWPAIPVSWVSSFSLPFLLNGISKAVNSNTFFPFFSSLQDFLFT
;
A
#
# COMPACT_ATOMS: atom_id res chain seq x y z
N MET A 1 -12.49 16.01 -13.13
CA MET A 1 -11.80 14.94 -13.91
C MET A 1 -12.67 13.69 -13.98
N LYS A 2 -12.91 13.17 -15.20
CA LYS A 2 -13.67 11.93 -15.49
C LYS A 2 -12.73 10.71 -15.46
N PHE A 3 -13.26 9.51 -15.26
CA PHE A 3 -12.46 8.26 -15.21
C PHE A 3 -11.60 8.06 -16.46
N ALA A 4 -12.14 8.28 -17.66
CA ALA A 4 -11.38 8.16 -18.91
C ALA A 4 -10.11 9.01 -18.94
N HIS A 5 -10.11 10.18 -18.29
CA HIS A 5 -8.91 11.01 -18.21
C HIS A 5 -7.89 10.40 -17.24
N ILE A 6 -8.33 9.89 -16.08
CA ILE A 6 -7.46 9.21 -15.12
C ILE A 6 -6.77 8.02 -15.79
N LEU A 7 -7.55 7.20 -16.49
CA LEU A 7 -7.03 6.06 -17.23
C LEU A 7 -6.04 6.49 -18.31
N LYS A 8 -6.32 7.57 -19.06
CA LYS A 8 -5.39 8.12 -20.05
C LYS A 8 -4.05 8.50 -19.42
N TYR A 9 -4.04 9.25 -18.31
CA TYR A 9 -2.80 9.62 -17.63
C TYR A 9 -2.03 8.40 -17.11
N PHE A 10 -2.74 7.45 -16.50
CA PHE A 10 -2.16 6.21 -16.02
C PHE A 10 -1.50 5.40 -17.16
N VAL A 11 -2.18 5.25 -18.30
CA VAL A 11 -1.63 4.52 -19.45
C VAL A 11 -0.42 5.23 -20.03
N ILE A 12 -0.45 6.55 -20.19
CA ILE A 12 0.70 7.33 -20.67
C ILE A 12 1.91 7.14 -19.75
N TRP A 13 1.71 7.27 -18.44
CA TRP A 13 2.74 7.03 -17.43
C TRP A 13 3.30 5.60 -17.51
N GLN A 14 2.42 4.61 -17.64
CA GLN A 14 2.79 3.20 -17.70
C GLN A 14 3.59 2.87 -18.97
N LEU A 15 3.24 3.46 -20.11
CA LEU A 15 4.00 3.33 -21.36
C LEU A 15 5.36 4.01 -21.27
N ALA A 16 5.44 5.19 -20.65
CA ALA A 16 6.71 5.89 -20.42
C ALA A 16 7.67 5.05 -19.56
N LEU A 17 7.19 4.44 -18.47
CA LEU A 17 8.00 3.55 -17.64
C LEU A 17 8.49 2.32 -18.39
N LEU A 18 7.64 1.70 -19.22
CA LEU A 18 8.02 0.55 -20.04
C LEU A 18 9.04 0.92 -21.12
N LEU A 19 8.92 2.10 -21.71
CA LEU A 19 9.90 2.63 -22.66
C LEU A 19 11.25 2.83 -21.98
N ILE A 20 11.27 3.49 -20.82
CA ILE A 20 12.50 3.69 -20.03
C ILE A 20 13.12 2.35 -19.65
N ALA A 21 12.32 1.40 -19.14
CA ALA A 21 12.80 0.06 -18.81
C ALA A 21 13.40 -0.65 -20.04
N SER A 22 12.73 -0.57 -21.20
CA SER A 22 13.22 -1.17 -22.45
C SER A 22 14.52 -0.54 -22.94
N LEU A 23 14.68 0.78 -22.82
CA LEU A 23 15.90 1.48 -23.19
C LEU A 23 17.03 1.13 -22.22
N SER A 24 16.74 1.13 -20.91
CA SER A 24 17.73 0.79 -19.88
C SER A 24 18.30 -0.62 -20.05
N ALA A 25 17.46 -1.60 -20.40
CA ALA A 25 17.88 -2.98 -20.62
C ALA A 25 18.83 -3.13 -21.84
N LYS A 26 18.79 -2.20 -22.80
CA LYS A 26 19.65 -2.20 -23.99
C LYS A 26 20.91 -1.36 -23.82
N LEU A 27 20.80 -0.24 -23.09
CA LEU A 27 21.84 0.78 -23.00
C LEU A 27 22.76 0.62 -21.79
N LEU A 28 22.28 0.01 -20.69
CA LEU A 28 23.01 -0.08 -19.45
C LEU A 28 23.54 -1.51 -19.22
N PRO A 29 24.87 -1.73 -19.23
CA PRO A 29 25.43 -3.04 -18.94
C PRO A 29 25.18 -3.40 -17.47
N LEU A 30 24.48 -4.51 -17.22
CA LEU A 30 24.25 -5.01 -15.88
C LEU A 30 25.44 -5.85 -15.42
N ARG A 31 25.91 -5.62 -14.19
CA ARG A 31 26.87 -6.52 -13.55
C ARG A 31 26.19 -7.86 -13.24
N GLY A 32 26.93 -8.96 -13.31
CA GLY A 32 26.42 -10.30 -12.96
C GLY A 32 25.77 -10.37 -11.58
N THR A 33 26.28 -9.57 -10.64
CA THR A 33 25.83 -9.45 -9.24
C THR A 33 24.72 -8.41 -9.02
N PHE A 34 24.25 -7.74 -10.06
CA PHE A 34 23.30 -6.62 -9.96
C PHE A 34 21.94 -7.03 -9.37
N VAL A 35 21.49 -8.24 -9.70
CA VAL A 35 20.28 -8.83 -9.14
C VAL A 35 20.76 -9.71 -7.98
N GLY A 36 20.64 -9.20 -6.75
CA GLY A 36 21.24 -9.75 -5.53
C GLY A 36 21.49 -11.26 -5.58
N GLU A 37 22.77 -11.62 -5.68
CA GLU A 37 23.26 -12.99 -5.68
C GLU A 37 22.87 -13.67 -4.35
N GLY A 38 21.89 -14.58 -4.42
CA GLY A 38 21.88 -15.73 -3.53
C GLY A 38 22.88 -16.73 -4.10
N THR A 39 23.87 -17.14 -3.31
CA THR A 39 24.83 -18.17 -3.67
C THR A 39 24.14 -19.36 -4.34
N ALA A 40 24.60 -19.70 -5.54
CA ALA A 40 24.20 -20.92 -6.23
C ALA A 40 24.63 -22.12 -5.38
N VAL A 41 23.75 -22.58 -4.49
CA VAL A 41 23.83 -23.97 -4.03
C VAL A 41 23.34 -24.79 -5.20
N TYR A 42 24.27 -25.41 -5.93
CA TYR A 42 24.00 -26.43 -6.94
C TYR A 42 23.27 -27.60 -6.27
N ASN A 43 21.94 -27.48 -6.12
CA ASN A 43 21.11 -28.59 -5.68
C ASN A 43 20.85 -29.48 -6.90
N THR A 44 21.36 -30.71 -6.86
CA THR A 44 21.41 -31.71 -7.94
C THR A 44 20.05 -32.27 -8.37
N ASN A 45 18.93 -31.64 -7.99
CA ASN A 45 17.59 -32.14 -8.25
C ASN A 45 16.87 -31.38 -9.39
N PRO A 46 16.76 -31.96 -10.60
CA PRO A 46 16.18 -31.29 -11.78
C PRO A 46 14.66 -31.04 -11.68
N LEU A 47 13.97 -31.66 -10.73
CA LEU A 47 12.52 -31.48 -10.53
C LEU A 47 12.15 -30.21 -9.72
N LEU A 48 13.14 -29.52 -9.11
CA LEU A 48 12.94 -28.25 -8.40
C LEU A 48 13.17 -27.01 -9.29
N TYR A 49 13.47 -27.21 -10.57
CA TYR A 49 13.80 -26.17 -11.56
C TYR A 49 12.68 -25.15 -11.81
N ARG A 50 11.44 -25.41 -11.37
CA ARG A 50 10.30 -24.50 -11.58
C ARG A 50 10.10 -23.45 -10.48
N THR A 51 11.08 -23.27 -9.62
CA THR A 51 10.96 -22.35 -8.48
C THR A 51 11.72 -21.08 -8.80
N PHE A 52 11.03 -19.94 -8.82
CA PHE A 52 11.63 -18.63 -9.01
C PHE A 52 12.66 -18.35 -7.90
N VAL A 53 13.91 -18.74 -8.13
CA VAL A 53 15.07 -18.43 -7.30
C VAL A 53 15.65 -17.13 -7.86
N GLY A 54 16.18 -16.28 -6.99
CA GLY A 54 17.00 -15.13 -7.41
C GLY A 54 18.28 -15.62 -8.09
N GLU A 55 18.17 -16.11 -9.32
CA GLU A 55 19.29 -16.53 -10.16
C GLU A 55 19.79 -15.33 -10.97
N GLY A 56 20.41 -14.38 -10.25
CA GLY A 56 21.23 -13.32 -10.83
C GLY A 56 20.69 -12.70 -12.13
N THR A 57 21.60 -12.36 -13.03
CA THR A 57 21.27 -11.77 -14.34
C THR A 57 20.54 -12.72 -15.29
N ALA A 58 20.61 -14.05 -15.08
CA ALA A 58 20.09 -15.05 -16.01
C ALA A 58 18.56 -15.01 -16.12
N VAL A 59 17.85 -15.02 -14.98
CA VAL A 59 16.38 -14.92 -14.98
C VAL A 59 15.92 -13.54 -15.42
N TYR A 60 16.62 -12.49 -15.00
CA TYR A 60 16.36 -11.12 -15.45
C TYR A 60 16.39 -11.01 -16.99
N ASN A 61 17.38 -11.62 -17.63
CA ASN A 61 17.57 -11.57 -19.09
C ASN A 61 16.45 -12.26 -19.87
N THR A 62 15.68 -13.17 -19.26
CA THR A 62 14.53 -13.81 -19.94
C THR A 62 13.39 -12.83 -20.21
N ASN A 63 13.14 -11.89 -19.28
CA ASN A 63 12.15 -10.84 -19.46
C ASN A 63 12.52 -9.59 -18.62
N PRO A 64 13.43 -8.75 -19.12
CA PRO A 64 13.92 -7.57 -18.40
C PRO A 64 12.81 -6.62 -17.98
N LEU A 65 11.77 -6.47 -18.81
CA LEU A 65 10.62 -5.59 -18.54
C LEU A 65 9.78 -6.05 -17.36
N LEU A 66 9.69 -7.37 -17.15
CA LEU A 66 8.94 -7.96 -16.06
C LEU A 66 9.75 -7.93 -14.76
N TYR A 67 10.98 -8.45 -14.79
CA TYR A 67 11.77 -8.67 -13.57
C TYR A 67 12.41 -7.39 -13.04
N SER A 68 12.70 -6.39 -13.89
CA SER A 68 13.16 -5.07 -13.41
C SER A 68 12.20 -4.44 -12.40
N ARG A 69 10.90 -4.67 -12.56
CA ARG A 69 9.84 -4.14 -11.70
C ARG A 69 9.58 -5.00 -10.47
N ALA A 70 10.29 -6.10 -10.30
CA ALA A 70 10.19 -7.00 -9.15
C ALA A 70 11.53 -7.20 -8.41
N ASN A 71 12.55 -6.42 -8.77
CA ASN A 71 13.86 -6.43 -8.14
C ASN A 71 13.84 -5.81 -6.73
N PHE A 72 14.99 -5.90 -6.03
CA PHE A 72 15.19 -5.39 -4.66
C PHE A 72 14.15 -5.96 -3.69
N ASP A 73 13.42 -5.11 -2.97
CA ASP A 73 12.42 -5.53 -1.98
C ASP A 73 11.26 -6.32 -2.63
N GLY A 74 11.00 -6.09 -3.91
CA GLY A 74 10.01 -6.87 -4.68
C GLY A 74 10.28 -8.38 -4.64
N PHE A 75 11.57 -8.75 -4.63
CA PHE A 75 11.99 -10.15 -4.52
C PHE A 75 11.62 -10.77 -3.17
N HIS A 76 11.68 -9.99 -2.08
CA HIS A 76 11.27 -10.46 -0.76
C HIS A 76 9.76 -10.69 -0.71
N TYR A 77 8.94 -9.76 -1.23
CA TYR A 77 7.48 -9.95 -1.28
C TYR A 77 7.07 -11.20 -2.09
N VAL A 78 7.69 -11.42 -3.26
CA VAL A 78 7.44 -12.60 -4.09
C VAL A 78 7.86 -13.90 -3.37
N ARG A 79 9.01 -13.90 -2.70
CA ARG A 79 9.52 -15.08 -1.97
C ARG A 79 8.67 -15.43 -0.77
N ILE A 80 8.20 -14.44 -0.01
CA ILE A 80 7.25 -14.64 1.09
C ILE A 80 5.94 -15.24 0.56
N ALA A 81 5.45 -14.74 -0.58
CA ALA A 81 4.23 -15.29 -1.20
C ALA A 81 4.41 -16.75 -1.66
N GLN A 82 5.60 -17.14 -2.09
CA GLN A 82 5.92 -18.49 -2.58
C GLN A 82 6.16 -19.50 -1.46
N ARG A 83 6.96 -19.13 -0.46
CA ARG A 83 7.54 -20.08 0.52
C ARG A 83 7.22 -19.72 1.98
N GLY A 84 6.53 -18.62 2.22
CA GLY A 84 6.38 -18.06 3.56
C GLY A 84 7.61 -17.25 3.99
N TYR A 85 7.59 -16.77 5.22
CA TYR A 85 8.66 -15.96 5.80
C TYR A 85 9.94 -16.79 6.01
N GLY A 86 11.08 -16.20 5.64
CA GLY A 86 12.41 -16.71 5.91
C GLY A 86 13.34 -15.63 6.45
N TYR A 87 14.65 -15.88 6.39
CA TYR A 87 15.68 -14.97 6.89
C TYR A 87 15.61 -13.57 6.23
N ALA A 88 15.75 -12.52 7.05
CA ALA A 88 15.76 -11.12 6.63
C ALA A 88 14.47 -10.69 5.90
N GLN A 89 13.32 -11.16 6.40
CA GLN A 89 11.98 -10.84 5.89
C GLN A 89 11.02 -10.34 6.97
N GLU A 90 11.51 -10.16 8.20
CA GLU A 90 10.72 -9.80 9.38
C GLU A 90 10.11 -8.39 9.26
N ALA A 91 10.75 -7.51 8.48
CA ALA A 91 10.26 -6.15 8.22
C ALA A 91 9.10 -6.09 7.20
N PHE A 92 8.79 -7.19 6.51
CA PHE A 92 7.79 -7.21 5.45
C PHE A 92 6.43 -7.61 6.00
N PHE A 93 5.43 -6.75 5.83
CA PHE A 93 4.09 -7.00 6.36
C PHE A 93 3.26 -7.93 5.46
N PRO A 94 2.28 -8.66 6.00
CA PRO A 94 1.78 -9.87 5.35
C PRO A 94 0.71 -9.62 4.29
N LEU A 95 0.00 -8.47 4.30
CA LEU A 95 -1.14 -8.27 3.40
C LEU A 95 -0.74 -8.43 1.92
N TYR A 96 0.36 -7.80 1.51
CA TYR A 96 0.77 -7.79 0.12
C TYR A 96 1.25 -9.17 -0.38
N PRO A 97 2.16 -9.90 0.32
CA PRO A 97 2.47 -11.29 -0.01
C PRO A 97 1.26 -12.23 -0.04
N ASN A 98 0.31 -12.07 0.89
CA ASN A 98 -0.90 -12.87 0.93
C ASN A 98 -1.78 -12.65 -0.30
N LEU A 99 -1.94 -11.40 -0.72
CA LEU A 99 -2.65 -11.07 -1.96
C LEU A 99 -1.93 -11.64 -3.18
N ILE A 100 -0.60 -11.52 -3.26
CA ILE A 100 0.18 -12.11 -4.36
C ILE A 100 -0.08 -13.61 -4.44
N ARG A 101 0.04 -14.32 -3.31
CA ARG A 101 -0.19 -15.77 -3.23
C ARG A 101 -1.61 -16.13 -3.68
N PHE A 102 -2.62 -15.39 -3.24
CA PHE A 102 -4.01 -15.59 -3.66
C PHE A 102 -4.18 -15.43 -5.18
N PHE A 103 -3.74 -14.31 -5.76
CA PHE A 103 -3.90 -14.06 -7.20
C PHE A 103 -3.05 -14.98 -8.07
N THR A 104 -1.93 -15.50 -7.54
CA THR A 104 -1.08 -16.46 -8.24
C THR A 104 -1.80 -17.79 -8.49
N THR A 105 -2.78 -18.17 -7.66
CA THR A 105 -3.58 -19.38 -7.91
C THR A 105 -4.30 -19.33 -9.26
N TYR A 106 -4.63 -18.14 -9.75
CA TYR A 106 -5.28 -17.90 -11.05
C TYR A 106 -4.26 -17.60 -12.15
N LEU A 107 -3.32 -16.69 -11.90
CA LEU A 107 -2.39 -16.19 -12.92
C LEU A 107 -1.16 -17.08 -13.14
N LYS A 108 -0.92 -18.03 -12.23
CA LYS A 108 0.21 -18.98 -12.25
C LYS A 108 1.59 -18.33 -12.29
N ASN A 109 1.70 -17.02 -12.01
CA ASN A 109 2.94 -16.28 -11.93
C ASN A 109 2.90 -15.23 -10.80
N TYR A 110 3.83 -15.33 -9.86
CA TYR A 110 3.90 -14.47 -8.68
C TYR A 110 4.25 -13.01 -9.01
N VAL A 111 5.17 -12.77 -9.95
CA VAL A 111 5.58 -11.42 -10.35
C VAL A 111 4.43 -10.72 -11.08
N VAL A 112 3.77 -11.40 -12.02
CA VAL A 112 2.60 -10.87 -12.73
C VAL A 112 1.47 -10.56 -11.73
N SER A 113 1.26 -11.41 -10.73
CA SER A 113 0.28 -11.16 -9.67
C SER A 113 0.60 -9.91 -8.86
N GLY A 114 1.87 -9.74 -8.44
CA GLY A 114 2.33 -8.53 -7.74
C GLY A 114 2.15 -7.26 -8.57
N LEU A 115 2.55 -7.29 -9.84
CA LEU A 115 2.38 -6.16 -10.75
C LEU A 115 0.90 -5.82 -10.97
N LEU A 116 0.04 -6.83 -11.13
CA LEU A 116 -1.40 -6.61 -11.27
C LEU A 116 -1.96 -5.89 -10.04
N ILE A 117 -1.63 -6.37 -8.84
CA ILE A 117 -2.07 -5.77 -7.58
C ILE A 117 -1.58 -4.31 -7.48
N SER A 118 -0.30 -4.06 -7.74
CA SER A 118 0.27 -2.70 -7.67
C SER A 118 -0.40 -1.75 -8.65
N ASN A 119 -0.55 -2.15 -9.91
CA ASN A 119 -1.11 -1.30 -10.96
C ASN A 119 -2.60 -1.01 -10.73
N LEU A 120 -3.40 -2.02 -10.36
CA LEU A 120 -4.80 -1.83 -10.04
C LEU A 120 -4.98 -0.96 -8.79
N SER A 121 -4.18 -1.21 -7.76
CA SER A 121 -4.21 -0.39 -6.55
C SER A 121 -3.84 1.06 -6.85
N PHE A 122 -2.82 1.29 -7.67
CA PHE A 122 -2.45 2.64 -8.04
C PHE A 122 -3.57 3.35 -8.79
N LEU A 123 -4.19 2.70 -9.78
CA LEU A 123 -5.35 3.26 -10.49
C LEU A 123 -6.50 3.60 -9.54
N VAL A 124 -6.82 2.71 -8.58
CA VAL A 124 -7.82 2.96 -7.53
C VAL A 124 -7.43 4.16 -6.65
N SER A 125 -6.15 4.29 -6.29
CA SER A 125 -5.65 5.41 -5.49
C SER A 125 -5.83 6.75 -6.23
N LEU A 126 -5.58 6.80 -7.55
CA LEU A 126 -5.82 8.00 -8.35
C LEU A 126 -7.31 8.36 -8.38
N MET A 127 -8.20 7.37 -8.42
CA MET A 127 -9.64 7.60 -8.35
C MET A 127 -10.07 8.20 -7.01
N PHE A 128 -9.58 7.67 -5.88
CA PHE A 128 -9.88 8.22 -4.56
C PHE A 128 -9.26 9.60 -4.36
N LEU A 129 -8.03 9.82 -4.83
CA LEU A 129 -7.38 11.13 -4.75
C LEU A 129 -8.17 12.20 -5.50
N VAL A 130 -8.61 11.93 -6.74
CA VAL A 130 -9.49 12.83 -7.50
C VAL A 130 -10.80 13.11 -6.76
N ARG A 131 -11.36 12.11 -6.07
CA ARG A 131 -12.59 12.29 -5.29
C ARG A 131 -12.36 13.16 -4.06
N ILE A 132 -11.28 12.96 -3.32
CA ILE A 132 -10.93 13.80 -2.15
C ILE A 132 -10.69 15.26 -2.59
N ILE A 133 -9.93 15.49 -3.66
CA ILE A 133 -9.67 16.85 -4.17
C ILE A 133 -10.99 17.58 -4.49
N LYS A 134 -11.97 16.88 -5.06
CA LYS A 134 -13.28 17.47 -5.36
C LYS A 134 -14.11 17.81 -4.11
N LEU A 135 -13.87 17.12 -2.99
CA LEU A 135 -14.59 17.38 -1.75
C LEU A 135 -14.01 18.60 -1.02
N ASP A 136 -12.69 18.69 -0.91
CA ASP A 136 -12.04 19.65 -0.02
C ASP A 136 -11.43 20.87 -0.76
N PHE A 137 -11.15 20.77 -2.06
CA PHE A 137 -10.37 21.76 -2.79
C PHE A 137 -11.00 22.14 -4.14
N SER A 138 -12.05 22.95 -4.09
CA SER A 138 -12.77 23.45 -5.28
C SER A 138 -11.89 24.22 -6.26
N TYR A 139 -10.85 24.91 -5.77
CA TYR A 139 -9.91 25.70 -6.58
C TYR A 139 -8.75 24.87 -7.16
N LEU A 140 -8.45 23.68 -6.61
CA LEU A 140 -7.35 22.86 -7.11
C LEU A 140 -7.76 22.07 -8.35
N LYS A 141 -6.94 22.16 -9.40
CA LYS A 141 -7.13 21.36 -10.61
C LYS A 141 -6.61 19.94 -10.36
N ALA A 142 -7.52 19.00 -10.12
CA ALA A 142 -7.20 17.57 -9.97
C ALA A 142 -6.22 17.01 -11.03
N PRO A 143 -6.29 17.38 -12.33
CA PRO A 143 -5.31 16.94 -13.32
C PRO A 143 -3.87 17.33 -12.99
N ALA A 144 -3.64 18.51 -12.39
CA ALA A 144 -2.30 18.97 -12.03
C ALA A 144 -1.70 18.12 -10.90
N VAL A 145 -2.50 17.81 -9.86
CA VAL A 145 -2.06 16.94 -8.76
C VAL A 145 -1.72 15.55 -9.26
N ILE A 146 -2.55 14.98 -10.15
CA ILE A 146 -2.30 13.67 -10.75
C ILE A 146 -1.05 13.71 -11.64
N ALA A 147 -0.86 14.76 -12.44
CA ALA A 147 0.34 14.92 -13.26
C ALA A 147 1.60 15.01 -12.39
N ILE A 148 1.59 15.80 -11.30
CA ILE A 148 2.71 15.90 -10.37
C ILE A 148 3.04 14.53 -9.77
N LEU A 149 2.02 13.80 -9.30
CA LEU A 149 2.23 12.47 -8.70
C LEU A 149 2.84 11.47 -9.71
N LEU A 150 2.41 11.51 -10.97
CA LEU A 150 2.90 10.60 -12.02
C LEU A 150 4.29 11.00 -12.55
N LEU A 151 4.60 12.30 -12.60
CA LEU A 151 5.90 12.81 -13.04
C LEU A 151 6.95 12.80 -11.94
N PHE A 152 6.54 12.61 -10.68
CA PHE A 152 7.46 12.56 -9.55
C PHE A 152 8.46 11.41 -9.74
N PRO A 153 9.77 11.62 -9.50
CA PRO A 153 10.79 10.62 -9.81
C PRO A 153 10.59 9.27 -9.14
N THR A 154 9.97 9.21 -7.95
CA THR A 154 9.72 7.94 -7.25
C THR A 154 8.42 7.25 -7.67
N SER A 155 7.68 7.81 -8.63
CA SER A 155 6.41 7.24 -9.07
C SER A 155 6.57 5.83 -9.64
N LEU A 156 7.75 5.44 -10.15
CA LEU A 156 8.01 4.09 -10.63
C LEU A 156 7.69 2.99 -9.61
N TYR A 157 7.82 3.27 -8.30
CA TYR A 157 7.50 2.29 -7.25
C TYR A 157 6.01 1.94 -7.24
N PHE A 158 5.15 2.85 -7.70
CA PHE A 158 3.72 2.54 -7.85
C PHE A 158 3.45 1.50 -8.95
N GLY A 159 4.38 1.37 -9.90
CA GLY A 159 4.34 0.38 -10.96
C GLY A 159 5.10 -0.91 -10.64
N SER A 160 5.80 -1.00 -9.50
CA SER A 160 6.66 -2.14 -9.17
C SER A 160 5.97 -3.09 -8.18
N VAL A 161 6.53 -4.30 -7.99
CA VAL A 161 6.05 -5.29 -7.02
C VAL A 161 6.40 -4.82 -5.60
N TYR A 162 5.62 -3.85 -5.12
CA TYR A 162 5.91 -3.00 -3.99
C TYR A 162 4.58 -2.63 -3.30
N THR A 163 4.62 -2.29 -2.01
CA THR A 163 3.41 -2.06 -1.20
C THR A 163 2.81 -0.66 -1.40
N GLU A 164 3.56 0.26 -1.99
CA GLU A 164 3.32 1.70 -2.09
C GLU A 164 1.95 1.99 -2.70
N SER A 165 1.60 1.32 -3.81
CA SER A 165 0.32 1.49 -4.48
C SER A 165 -0.86 0.98 -3.66
N LEU A 166 -0.71 -0.20 -3.06
CA LEU A 166 -1.75 -0.78 -2.21
C LEU A 166 -1.96 0.10 -0.97
N PHE A 167 -0.88 0.51 -0.32
CA PHE A 167 -0.92 1.40 0.82
C PHE A 167 -1.59 2.73 0.48
N LEU A 168 -1.19 3.37 -0.63
CA LEU A 168 -1.78 4.64 -1.07
C LEU A 168 -3.28 4.48 -1.38
N ALA A 169 -3.70 3.38 -2.01
CA ALA A 169 -5.11 3.09 -2.27
C ALA A 169 -5.92 2.94 -0.98
N LEU A 170 -5.39 2.23 0.02
CA LEU A 170 -6.03 2.02 1.31
C LEU A 170 -6.10 3.33 2.11
N VAL A 171 -5.03 4.12 2.15
CA VAL A 171 -4.97 5.43 2.82
C VAL A 171 -5.95 6.41 2.18
N THR A 172 -5.88 6.60 0.87
CA THR A 172 -6.79 7.53 0.16
C THR A 172 -8.24 7.05 0.22
N GLY A 173 -8.48 5.75 0.11
CA GLY A 173 -9.82 5.17 0.32
C GLY A 173 -10.35 5.41 1.73
N SER A 174 -9.50 5.22 2.75
CA SER A 174 -9.84 5.43 4.16
C SER A 174 -10.27 6.88 4.41
N PHE A 175 -9.48 7.85 3.97
CA PHE A 175 -9.82 9.27 4.08
C PHE A 175 -11.08 9.65 3.28
N TYR A 176 -11.24 9.11 2.07
CA TYR A 176 -12.44 9.36 1.28
C TYR A 176 -13.71 8.88 1.99
N PHE A 177 -13.68 7.70 2.60
CA PHE A 177 -14.82 7.18 3.35
C PHE A 177 -15.06 7.93 4.66
N ALA A 178 -14.00 8.38 5.35
CA ALA A 178 -14.13 9.26 6.50
C ALA A 178 -14.84 10.58 6.12
N ARG A 179 -14.42 11.21 5.01
CA ARG A 179 -15.04 12.45 4.50
C ARG A 179 -16.48 12.29 4.06
N THR A 180 -16.88 11.08 3.66
CA THR A 180 -18.26 10.75 3.28
C THR A 180 -19.06 10.11 4.42
N LYS A 181 -18.57 10.20 5.67
CA LYS A 181 -19.19 9.68 6.90
C LYS A 181 -19.43 8.17 6.92
N LYS A 182 -18.73 7.40 6.07
CA LYS A 182 -18.76 5.93 6.04
C LYS A 182 -17.65 5.36 6.92
N TRP A 183 -17.75 5.64 8.23
CA TRP A 183 -16.70 5.37 9.22
C TRP A 183 -16.24 3.92 9.29
N TRP A 184 -17.17 2.97 9.14
CA TRP A 184 -16.86 1.54 9.10
C TRP A 184 -15.86 1.19 7.98
N LEU A 185 -16.13 1.66 6.76
CA LEU A 185 -15.23 1.43 5.62
C LEU A 185 -13.90 2.17 5.81
N ALA A 186 -13.92 3.38 6.37
CA ALA A 186 -12.71 4.12 6.69
C ALA A 186 -11.80 3.31 7.65
N GLY A 187 -12.39 2.75 8.71
CA GLY A 187 -11.70 1.92 9.70
C GLY A 187 -11.14 0.63 9.11
N ILE A 188 -11.93 -0.12 8.33
CA ILE A 188 -11.45 -1.35 7.64
C ILE A 188 -10.24 -1.02 6.76
N LEU A 189 -10.33 0.01 5.93
CA LEU A 189 -9.21 0.37 5.05
C LEU A 189 -8.00 0.84 5.85
N GLY A 190 -8.20 1.53 6.97
CA GLY A 190 -7.12 1.93 7.88
C GLY A 190 -6.42 0.74 8.56
N ALA A 191 -7.18 -0.26 8.99
CA ALA A 191 -6.66 -1.50 9.53
C ALA A 191 -5.87 -2.27 8.46
N LEU A 192 -6.42 -2.39 7.24
CA LEU A 192 -5.73 -3.02 6.11
C LEU A 192 -4.46 -2.25 5.74
N ALA A 193 -4.46 -0.91 5.78
CA ALA A 193 -3.26 -0.11 5.53
C ALA A 193 -2.16 -0.41 6.56
N SER A 194 -2.53 -0.52 7.84
CA SER A 194 -1.62 -0.93 8.92
C SER A 194 -1.08 -2.35 8.71
N TYR A 195 -1.89 -3.23 8.10
CA TYR A 195 -1.50 -4.60 7.74
C TYR A 195 -0.63 -4.67 6.47
N THR A 196 -0.47 -3.57 5.72
CA THR A 196 0.51 -3.48 4.62
C THR A 196 1.86 -2.94 5.04
N ARG A 197 1.91 -2.02 6.01
CA ARG A 197 3.13 -1.35 6.50
C ARG A 197 2.85 -0.74 7.88
N PHE A 198 3.87 -0.70 8.73
CA PHE A 198 3.79 -0.09 10.06
C PHE A 198 3.25 1.34 10.05
N VAL A 199 3.63 2.17 9.06
CA VAL A 199 3.19 3.56 8.93
C VAL A 199 1.65 3.70 8.85
N GLY A 200 0.93 2.65 8.43
CA GLY A 200 -0.53 2.66 8.43
C GLY A 200 -1.16 2.82 9.81
N ILE A 201 -0.41 2.53 10.89
CA ILE A 201 -0.89 2.71 12.27
C ILE A 201 -1.29 4.15 12.56
N PHE A 202 -0.75 5.15 11.84
CA PHE A 202 -1.15 6.55 12.04
C PHE A 202 -2.58 6.85 11.57
N LEU A 203 -3.24 5.94 10.83
CA LEU A 203 -4.67 6.07 10.53
C LEU A 203 -5.55 5.75 11.74
N TRP A 204 -5.06 4.98 12.72
CA TRP A 204 -5.80 4.66 13.94
C TRP A 204 -6.15 5.89 14.78
N PRO A 205 -5.25 6.87 15.02
CA PRO A 205 -5.66 8.13 15.65
C PRO A 205 -6.33 9.10 14.66
N ALA A 206 -5.93 9.11 13.38
CA ALA A 206 -6.47 10.07 12.42
C ALA A 206 -7.98 9.88 12.16
N ILE A 207 -8.45 8.64 12.04
CA ILE A 207 -9.86 8.35 11.73
C ILE A 207 -10.79 8.73 12.91
N PRO A 208 -10.56 8.33 14.17
CA PRO A 208 -11.37 8.76 15.31
C PRO A 208 -11.35 10.27 15.52
N VAL A 209 -10.21 10.95 15.35
CA VAL A 209 -10.16 12.43 15.41
C VAL A 209 -11.02 13.05 14.32
N SER A 210 -10.95 12.51 13.09
CA SER A 210 -11.83 12.97 12.00
C SER A 210 -13.32 12.67 12.25
N TRP A 211 -13.63 11.59 12.99
CA TRP A 211 -14.99 11.26 13.40
C TRP A 211 -15.51 12.23 14.45
N VAL A 212 -14.74 12.50 15.51
CA VAL A 212 -15.11 13.45 16.57
C VAL A 212 -15.33 14.85 16.01
N SER A 213 -14.42 15.32 15.15
CA SER A 213 -14.55 16.65 14.51
C SER A 213 -15.71 16.75 13.51
N SER A 214 -16.31 15.63 13.10
CA SER A 214 -17.51 15.64 12.27
C SER A 214 -18.80 15.95 13.05
N PHE A 215 -18.76 15.87 14.38
CA PHE A 215 -19.85 16.31 15.25
C PHE A 215 -19.73 17.82 15.53
N SER A 216 -20.86 18.51 15.60
CA SER A 216 -20.86 19.94 15.92
C SER A 216 -20.34 20.18 17.34
N LEU A 217 -19.57 21.25 17.56
CA LEU A 217 -19.07 21.64 18.90
C LEU A 217 -20.15 21.61 20.00
N PRO A 218 -21.39 22.10 19.76
CA PRO A 218 -22.48 22.02 20.73
C PRO A 218 -22.91 20.59 21.08
N PHE A 219 -22.82 19.65 20.14
CA PHE A 219 -23.11 18.23 20.40
C PHE A 219 -22.07 17.62 21.34
N LEU A 220 -20.79 17.93 21.12
CA LEU A 220 -19.70 17.47 21.98
C LEU A 220 -19.81 18.05 23.39
N LEU A 221 -20.09 19.35 23.51
CA LEU A 221 -20.27 20.01 24.82
C LEU A 221 -21.51 19.50 25.56
N ASN A 222 -22.63 19.27 24.87
CA ASN A 222 -23.83 18.68 25.47
C ASN A 222 -23.62 17.21 25.87
N GLY A 223 -22.83 16.45 25.11
CA GLY A 223 -22.44 15.08 25.44
C GLY A 223 -21.56 15.02 26.70
N ILE A 224 -20.54 15.87 26.78
CA ILE A 224 -19.68 16.00 27.96
C ILE A 224 -20.50 16.49 29.16
N SER A 225 -21.34 17.51 28.99
CA SER A 225 -22.22 18.01 30.05
C SER A 225 -23.16 16.92 30.58
N LYS A 226 -23.76 16.10 29.71
CA LYS A 226 -24.56 14.94 30.13
C LYS A 226 -23.75 13.84 30.81
N ALA A 227 -22.53 13.57 30.34
CA ALA A 227 -21.64 12.58 30.95
C ALA A 227 -21.12 13.01 32.33
N VAL A 228 -20.92 14.32 32.54
CA VAL A 228 -20.56 14.92 33.82
C VAL A 228 -21.76 15.00 34.77
N ASN A 229 -22.96 15.30 34.25
CA ASN A 229 -24.20 15.39 35.05
C ASN A 229 -24.86 14.04 35.33
N SER A 230 -24.50 12.98 34.60
CA SER A 230 -24.87 11.63 34.99
C SER A 230 -23.90 11.19 36.08
N ASN A 231 -24.42 10.88 37.26
CA ASN A 231 -23.66 10.38 38.43
C ASN A 231 -22.88 9.07 38.18
N THR A 232 -22.70 8.65 36.92
CA THR A 232 -21.94 7.49 36.49
C THR A 232 -20.43 7.67 36.54
N PHE A 233 -19.89 8.90 36.58
CA PHE A 233 -18.44 9.14 36.73
C PHE A 233 -17.97 9.27 38.19
N PHE A 234 -18.89 9.50 39.13
CA PHE A 234 -18.57 9.68 40.54
C PHE A 234 -18.33 8.42 41.40
N PRO A 235 -18.73 7.18 41.04
CA PRO A 235 -18.46 6.03 41.92
C PRO A 235 -16.98 5.63 41.94
N PHE A 236 -16.21 5.98 40.90
CA PHE A 236 -14.82 5.53 40.74
C PHE A 236 -13.81 6.38 41.54
N PHE A 237 -14.13 7.66 41.77
CA PHE A 237 -13.26 8.55 42.56
C PHE A 237 -13.49 8.43 44.06
N SER A 238 -14.71 8.12 44.52
CA SER A 238 -14.97 7.85 45.94
C SER A 238 -14.29 6.57 46.42
N SER A 239 -14.28 5.50 45.60
CA SER A 239 -13.63 4.23 45.96
C SER A 239 -12.10 4.30 46.03
N LEU A 240 -11.48 5.26 45.32
CA LEU A 240 -10.02 5.45 45.31
C LEU A 240 -9.54 6.29 46.49
N GLN A 241 -10.40 7.14 47.03
CA GLN A 241 -10.14 7.91 48.24
C GLN A 241 -10.24 7.02 49.50
N ASP A 242 -11.20 6.09 49.52
CA ASP A 242 -11.32 5.10 50.61
C ASP A 242 -10.15 4.09 50.64
N PHE A 243 -9.59 3.75 49.47
CA PHE A 243 -8.44 2.82 49.35
C PHE A 243 -7.08 3.46 49.69
N LEU A 244 -6.96 4.78 49.66
CA LEU A 244 -5.70 5.50 49.94
C LEU A 244 -5.61 6.03 51.38
N PHE A 245 -6.65 5.84 52.21
CA PHE A 245 -6.70 6.27 53.61
C PHE A 245 -7.08 5.13 54.60
N THR A 246 -6.94 3.87 54.20
CA THR A 246 -6.85 2.71 55.11
C THR A 246 -5.49 2.04 54.99
#